data_AF-A0A833D3H9-F1
#
_entry.id   AF-A0A833D3H9-F1
#
_cell.length_a   1.000
_cell.length_b   1.000
_cell.length_c   1.000
_cell.angle_alpha   90.00
_cell.angle_beta   90.00
_cell.angle_gamma   90.00
#
_symmetry.space_group_name_H-M   'P 1'
#
loop_
_entity.id
_entity.type
_entity.pdbx_description
1 polymer ?
#
loop_
_entity_poly.entity_id
_entity_poly.type
_entity_poly.pdbx_seq_one_letter_code
_entity_poly.pdbx_strand_id
1 'polypeptide(L)'
;MPEGNTQPLFTSLMEHSRSMMQGGIGGLPLRVRRLIHQHESEGERLIGWAQLALVITFAILYSLARRPADASMGLFTPVPVALAMYGAFTVARLYLSYRMRLPGWLVVLSILLDTGLLIGLIWYFHFDYGQPAAFSLKIPTFIYIFVFIGLRALNFDPRYVLLAGVVAALSWVGLVVLAVNAGPEGAITRSFVEYMTGNRVLIGAEVEKIVTLLLVAALLALAVARARRMLVLSVQQETAAKEIGRFLSRGLSDVIAKSDEEVKAGQATERHAAIMMLDIRGFTRFAAGVTPRDLVAMLTGLHARLLPVIHANNGVVDKYLGDGIMATFGAVNPSERPCAEALTALEAIMREAEGWSEELKSRGVAASL
;
A
#
# COMPACT_ATOMS: atom_id res chain seq x y z
N MET A 1 2.52 51.31 -22.04
CA MET A 1 1.43 50.35 -21.78
C MET A 1 2.05 48.95 -21.83
N PRO A 2 2.13 48.20 -20.72
CA PRO A 2 2.52 46.80 -20.77
C PRO A 2 1.26 45.93 -20.93
N GLU A 3 1.26 45.07 -21.94
CA GLU A 3 0.19 44.13 -22.23
C GLU A 3 0.09 43.05 -21.13
N GLY A 4 -1.09 42.95 -20.53
CA GLY A 4 -1.38 41.99 -19.47
C GLY A 4 -1.53 40.58 -20.02
N ASN A 5 -0.62 39.69 -19.61
CA ASN A 5 -0.70 38.25 -19.82
C ASN A 5 -1.88 37.67 -19.02
N THR A 6 -3.06 37.60 -19.64
CA THR A 6 -4.25 36.96 -19.08
C THR A 6 -4.30 35.50 -19.56
N GLN A 7 -3.44 34.66 -19.01
CA GLN A 7 -3.73 33.22 -19.04
C GLN A 7 -5.01 32.96 -18.23
N PRO A 8 -6.02 32.25 -18.77
CA PRO A 8 -7.26 32.04 -18.05
C PRO A 8 -6.98 31.22 -16.79
N LEU A 9 -7.37 31.77 -15.64
CA LEU A 9 -7.24 31.15 -14.31
C LEU A 9 -7.86 29.74 -14.24
N PHE A 10 -8.84 29.47 -15.12
CA PHE A 10 -9.48 28.17 -15.31
C PHE A 10 -8.58 27.09 -15.93
N THR A 11 -7.68 27.45 -16.84
CA THR A 11 -6.74 26.51 -17.47
C THR A 11 -5.65 26.07 -16.48
N SER A 12 -5.16 27.01 -15.65
CA SER A 12 -4.24 26.72 -14.54
C SER A 12 -4.89 25.82 -13.49
N LEU A 13 -6.15 26.07 -13.11
CA LEU A 13 -6.90 25.21 -12.20
C LEU A 13 -7.18 23.82 -12.77
N MET A 14 -7.45 23.68 -14.08
CA MET A 14 -7.65 22.38 -14.71
C MET A 14 -6.35 21.59 -14.93
N GLU A 15 -5.21 22.26 -15.15
CA GLU A 15 -3.90 21.60 -15.18
C GLU A 15 -3.44 21.19 -13.77
N HIS A 16 -3.70 22.00 -12.74
CA HIS A 16 -3.48 21.61 -11.34
C HIS A 16 -4.41 20.44 -10.92
N SER A 17 -5.67 20.41 -11.39
CA SER A 17 -6.59 19.30 -11.15
C SER A 17 -6.19 18.03 -11.90
N ARG A 18 -5.70 18.15 -13.16
CA ARG A 18 -5.10 17.02 -13.89
C ARG A 18 -3.82 16.54 -13.25
N SER A 19 -2.98 17.41 -12.70
CA SER A 19 -1.80 17.07 -11.91
C SER A 19 -2.15 16.37 -10.59
N MET A 20 -3.24 16.75 -9.92
CA MET A 20 -3.75 16.04 -8.73
C MET A 20 -4.44 14.71 -9.06
N MET A 21 -5.05 14.58 -10.24
CA MET A 21 -5.76 13.36 -10.69
C MET A 21 -4.86 12.35 -11.43
N GLN A 22 -3.79 12.81 -12.08
CA GLN A 22 -2.72 11.98 -12.67
C GLN A 22 -1.48 11.86 -11.76
N GLY A 23 -1.43 12.65 -10.69
CA GLY A 23 -0.42 12.59 -9.65
C GLY A 23 -0.61 11.36 -8.78
N GLY A 24 0.38 10.49 -8.75
CA GLY A 24 0.47 9.54 -7.64
C GLY A 24 1.39 8.38 -7.88
N ILE A 25 1.56 7.91 -9.12
CA ILE A 25 2.43 6.76 -9.40
C ILE A 25 3.34 7.03 -10.61
N GLY A 26 2.88 7.78 -11.62
CA GLY A 26 3.61 8.01 -12.88
C GLY A 26 4.96 8.73 -12.77
N GLY A 27 5.22 9.41 -11.66
CA GLY A 27 6.53 10.02 -11.34
C GLY A 27 7.35 9.26 -10.30
N LEU A 28 6.80 8.17 -9.71
CA LEU A 28 7.50 7.43 -8.67
C LEU A 28 8.58 6.50 -9.28
N PRO A 29 9.69 6.26 -8.57
CA PRO A 29 10.66 5.23 -8.96
C PRO A 29 9.99 3.86 -9.13
N LEU A 30 10.43 3.08 -10.12
CA LEU A 30 9.83 1.77 -10.45
C LEU A 30 9.72 0.83 -9.25
N ARG A 31 10.68 0.89 -8.31
CA ARG A 31 10.66 0.11 -7.06
C ARG A 31 9.44 0.43 -6.17
N VAL A 32 9.10 1.71 -6.03
CA VAL A 32 7.97 2.17 -5.20
C VAL A 32 6.65 1.77 -5.86
N ARG A 33 6.58 1.86 -7.20
CA ARG A 33 5.39 1.40 -7.94
C ARG A 33 5.12 -0.09 -7.75
N ARG A 34 6.17 -0.93 -7.76
CA ARG A 34 6.02 -2.37 -7.51
C ARG A 34 5.46 -2.64 -6.12
N LEU A 35 5.93 -1.92 -5.10
CA LEU A 35 5.44 -2.07 -3.72
C LEU A 35 3.97 -1.68 -3.60
N ILE A 36 3.57 -0.56 -4.21
CA ILE A 36 2.16 -0.12 -4.24
C ILE A 36 1.30 -1.18 -4.95
N HIS A 37 1.75 -1.71 -6.08
CA HIS A 37 1.01 -2.75 -6.80
C HIS A 37 0.93 -4.08 -6.03
N GLN A 38 1.93 -4.41 -5.21
CA GLN A 38 1.86 -5.56 -4.32
C GLN A 38 0.73 -5.37 -3.29
N HIS A 39 0.66 -4.23 -2.62
CA HIS A 39 -0.42 -3.94 -1.67
C HIS A 39 -1.81 -3.88 -2.33
N GLU A 40 -1.95 -3.32 -3.53
CA GLU A 40 -3.21 -3.38 -4.30
C GLU A 40 -3.63 -4.84 -4.55
N SER A 41 -2.69 -5.72 -4.91
CA SER A 41 -3.00 -7.14 -5.16
C SER A 41 -3.36 -7.92 -3.89
N GLU A 42 -2.75 -7.58 -2.76
CA GLU A 42 -3.09 -8.12 -1.45
C GLU A 42 -4.49 -7.66 -1.02
N GLY A 43 -4.83 -6.39 -1.26
CA GLY A 43 -6.15 -5.83 -1.02
C GLY A 43 -7.25 -6.58 -1.77
N GLU A 44 -7.06 -6.87 -3.06
CA GLU A 44 -8.03 -7.65 -3.85
C GLU A 44 -8.27 -9.07 -3.28
N ARG A 45 -7.22 -9.73 -2.79
CA ARG A 45 -7.32 -11.05 -2.15
C ARG A 45 -8.07 -10.97 -0.83
N LEU A 46 -7.78 -9.95 -0.02
CA LEU A 46 -8.47 -9.70 1.24
C LEU A 46 -9.97 -9.45 1.01
N ILE A 47 -10.33 -8.68 -0.02
CA ILE A 47 -11.73 -8.46 -0.41
C ILE A 47 -12.38 -9.79 -0.82
N GLY A 48 -11.70 -10.60 -1.63
CA GLY A 48 -12.24 -11.90 -2.04
C GLY A 48 -12.53 -12.82 -0.86
N TRP A 49 -11.63 -12.89 0.12
CA TRP A 49 -11.86 -13.63 1.37
C TRP A 49 -12.98 -13.04 2.23
N ALA A 50 -13.01 -11.72 2.40
CA ALA A 50 -14.05 -11.04 3.16
C ALA A 50 -15.45 -11.25 2.54
N GLN A 51 -15.55 -11.20 1.21
CA GLN A 51 -16.78 -11.50 0.49
C GLN A 51 -17.18 -12.96 0.58
N LEU A 52 -16.22 -13.89 0.48
CA LEU A 52 -16.51 -15.31 0.65
C LEU A 52 -17.05 -15.59 2.06
N ALA A 53 -16.42 -15.01 3.08
CA ALA A 53 -16.90 -15.07 4.46
C ALA A 53 -18.33 -14.50 4.57
N LEU A 54 -18.59 -13.33 3.98
CA LEU A 54 -19.91 -12.70 3.96
C LEU A 54 -20.99 -13.61 3.31
N VAL A 55 -20.67 -14.23 2.17
CA VAL A 55 -21.58 -15.16 1.48
C VAL A 55 -21.88 -16.38 2.34
N ILE A 56 -20.85 -16.98 2.95
CA ILE A 56 -21.01 -18.13 3.84
C ILE A 56 -21.86 -17.74 5.06
N THR A 57 -21.60 -16.59 5.67
CA THR A 57 -22.40 -16.07 6.79
C THR A 57 -23.86 -15.89 6.38
N PHE A 58 -24.15 -15.28 5.22
CA PHE A 58 -25.52 -15.14 4.75
C PHE A 58 -26.20 -16.48 4.43
N ALA A 59 -25.47 -17.43 3.85
CA ALA A 59 -26.00 -18.77 3.59
C ALA A 59 -26.36 -19.51 4.89
N ILE A 60 -25.49 -19.42 5.91
CA ILE A 60 -25.74 -20.01 7.24
C ILE A 60 -26.95 -19.34 7.89
N LEU A 61 -26.96 -18.00 7.94
CA LEU A 61 -28.07 -17.24 8.53
C LEU A 61 -29.40 -17.57 7.84
N TYR A 62 -29.41 -17.64 6.51
CA TYR A 62 -30.60 -18.00 5.74
C TYR A 62 -31.07 -19.43 6.03
N SER A 63 -30.14 -20.38 6.19
CA SER A 63 -30.47 -21.78 6.49
C SER A 63 -30.99 -22.01 7.92
N LEU A 64 -30.51 -21.21 8.87
CA LEU A 64 -30.90 -21.29 10.28
C LEU A 64 -32.15 -20.45 10.58
N ALA A 65 -32.35 -19.36 9.84
CA ALA A 65 -33.51 -18.50 10.01
C ALA A 65 -34.78 -19.25 9.62
N ARG A 66 -35.73 -19.33 10.55
CA ARG A 66 -37.07 -19.82 10.24
C ARG A 66 -37.73 -18.82 9.29
N ARG A 67 -38.18 -19.31 8.13
CA ARG A 67 -38.89 -18.46 7.17
C ARG A 67 -40.16 -17.90 7.81
N PRO A 68 -40.47 -16.62 7.57
CA PRO A 68 -41.75 -16.05 7.99
C PRO A 68 -42.92 -16.86 7.42
N ALA A 69 -44.00 -16.98 8.21
CA ALA A 69 -45.15 -17.83 7.86
C ALA A 69 -45.93 -17.35 6.61
N ASP A 70 -45.68 -16.10 6.21
CA ASP A 70 -46.28 -15.35 5.11
C ASP A 70 -45.44 -15.38 3.81
N ALA A 71 -44.26 -16.01 3.81
CA ALA A 71 -43.44 -16.17 2.60
C ALA A 71 -44.05 -17.22 1.65
N SER A 72 -44.13 -16.92 0.35
CA SER A 72 -44.70 -17.83 -0.64
C SER A 72 -43.97 -19.18 -0.67
N MET A 73 -44.71 -20.30 -0.59
CA MET A 73 -44.15 -21.67 -0.68
C MET A 73 -43.86 -22.09 -2.14
N GLY A 74 -43.18 -21.24 -2.91
CA GLY A 74 -42.74 -21.58 -4.25
C GLY A 74 -41.59 -22.60 -4.27
N LEU A 75 -41.55 -23.47 -5.29
CA LEU A 75 -40.44 -24.41 -5.55
C LEU A 75 -39.11 -23.69 -5.86
N PHE A 76 -39.16 -22.43 -6.29
CA PHE A 76 -38.00 -21.59 -6.53
C PHE A 76 -37.93 -20.45 -5.52
N THR A 77 -36.84 -20.42 -4.74
CA THR A 77 -36.49 -19.26 -3.92
C THR A 77 -35.22 -18.63 -4.46
N PRO A 78 -35.22 -17.34 -4.80
CA PRO A 78 -34.08 -16.72 -5.48
C PRO A 78 -32.94 -16.38 -4.52
N VAL A 79 -33.17 -16.32 -3.22
CA VAL A 79 -32.09 -16.02 -2.25
C VAL A 79 -30.98 -17.09 -2.29
N PRO A 80 -31.27 -18.40 -2.19
CA PRO A 80 -30.25 -19.44 -2.40
C PRO A 80 -29.57 -19.38 -3.77
N VAL A 81 -30.33 -19.13 -4.84
CA VAL A 81 -29.78 -19.04 -6.21
C VAL A 81 -28.83 -17.84 -6.33
N ALA A 82 -29.22 -16.68 -5.81
CA ALA A 82 -28.42 -15.48 -5.77
C ALA A 82 -27.14 -15.68 -4.95
N LEU A 83 -27.24 -16.28 -3.76
CA LEU A 83 -26.07 -16.60 -2.93
C LEU A 83 -25.15 -17.62 -3.61
N ALA A 84 -25.69 -18.62 -4.30
CA ALA A 84 -24.89 -19.61 -5.04
C ALA A 84 -24.18 -18.98 -6.24
N MET A 85 -24.87 -18.17 -7.06
CA MET A 85 -24.26 -17.46 -8.19
C MET A 85 -23.19 -16.48 -7.71
N TYR A 86 -23.47 -15.73 -6.64
CA TYR A 86 -22.53 -14.77 -6.08
C TYR A 86 -21.34 -15.44 -5.41
N GLY A 87 -21.56 -16.56 -4.71
CA GLY A 87 -20.50 -17.40 -4.17
C GLY A 87 -19.61 -17.96 -5.28
N ALA A 88 -20.18 -18.51 -6.35
CA ALA A 88 -19.43 -19.01 -7.50
C ALA A 88 -18.59 -17.90 -8.17
N PHE A 89 -19.18 -16.72 -8.38
CA PHE A 89 -18.47 -15.55 -8.88
C PHE A 89 -17.33 -15.11 -7.96
N THR A 90 -17.57 -15.07 -6.64
CA THR A 90 -16.56 -14.70 -5.63
C THR A 90 -15.40 -15.69 -5.62
N VAL A 91 -15.66 -16.99 -5.68
CA VAL A 91 -14.63 -18.04 -5.77
C VAL A 91 -13.85 -17.93 -7.07
N ALA A 92 -14.51 -17.74 -8.21
CA ALA A 92 -13.84 -17.56 -9.50
C ALA A 92 -12.94 -16.33 -9.50
N ARG A 93 -13.41 -15.20 -8.95
CA ARG A 93 -12.61 -13.98 -8.82
C ARG A 93 -11.43 -14.17 -7.87
N LEU A 94 -11.65 -14.81 -6.72
CA LEU A 94 -10.60 -15.11 -5.76
C LEU A 94 -9.53 -16.01 -6.39
N TYR A 95 -9.91 -17.07 -7.08
CA TYR A 95 -8.99 -17.93 -7.84
C TYR A 95 -8.17 -17.13 -8.86
N LEU A 96 -8.83 -16.26 -9.63
CA LEU A 96 -8.18 -15.44 -10.64
C LEU A 96 -7.19 -14.44 -10.01
N SER A 97 -7.47 -13.93 -8.81
CA SER A 97 -6.59 -13.01 -8.06
C SER A 97 -5.26 -13.65 -7.58
N TYR A 98 -5.20 -14.98 -7.49
CA TYR A 98 -3.95 -15.71 -7.24
C TYR A 98 -3.18 -16.01 -8.52
N ARG A 99 -3.86 -16.14 -9.65
CA ARG A 99 -3.26 -16.48 -10.96
C ARG A 99 -2.73 -15.26 -11.70
N MET A 100 -3.44 -14.15 -11.63
CA MET A 100 -3.13 -12.94 -12.38
C MET A 100 -3.57 -11.68 -11.63
N ARG A 101 -3.04 -10.54 -12.05
CA ARG A 101 -3.56 -9.25 -11.61
C ARG A 101 -4.94 -9.03 -12.23
N LEU A 102 -5.93 -8.75 -11.40
CA LEU A 102 -7.27 -8.46 -11.90
C LEU A 102 -7.25 -7.15 -12.70
N PRO A 103 -7.75 -7.15 -13.96
CA PRO A 103 -7.83 -5.94 -14.74
C PRO A 103 -8.93 -5.03 -14.17
N GLY A 104 -8.75 -3.72 -14.28
CA GLY A 104 -9.67 -2.74 -13.68
C GLY A 104 -11.15 -2.93 -14.10
N TRP A 105 -11.40 -3.35 -15.34
CA TRP A 105 -12.77 -3.62 -15.80
C TRP A 105 -13.45 -4.76 -15.03
N LEU A 106 -12.70 -5.76 -14.58
CA LEU A 106 -13.25 -6.90 -13.82
C LEU A 106 -13.62 -6.46 -12.39
N VAL A 107 -12.87 -5.51 -11.84
CA VAL A 107 -13.22 -4.85 -10.56
C VAL A 107 -14.52 -4.07 -10.70
N VAL A 108 -14.67 -3.30 -11.78
CA VAL A 108 -15.92 -2.57 -12.09
C VAL A 108 -17.09 -3.54 -12.26
N LEU A 109 -16.91 -4.62 -13.02
CA LEU A 109 -17.92 -5.65 -13.21
C LEU A 109 -18.36 -6.27 -11.88
N SER A 110 -17.41 -6.53 -10.96
CA SER A 110 -17.75 -7.02 -9.63
C SER A 110 -18.57 -5.99 -8.83
N ILE A 111 -18.25 -4.70 -8.89
CA ILE A 111 -19.03 -3.67 -8.18
C ILE A 111 -20.47 -3.63 -8.69
N LEU A 112 -20.65 -3.73 -10.02
CA LEU A 112 -21.95 -3.78 -10.65
C LEU A 112 -22.73 -5.05 -10.24
N LEU A 113 -22.05 -6.21 -10.19
CA LEU A 113 -22.67 -7.47 -9.77
C LEU A 113 -23.07 -7.44 -8.30
N ASP A 114 -22.20 -7.00 -7.39
CA ASP A 114 -22.49 -6.92 -5.95
C ASP A 114 -23.73 -6.05 -5.69
N THR A 115 -23.75 -4.86 -6.31
CA THR A 115 -24.84 -3.89 -6.14
C THR A 115 -26.12 -4.37 -6.83
N GLY A 116 -26.01 -4.84 -8.07
CA GLY A 116 -27.15 -5.29 -8.86
C GLY A 116 -27.84 -6.51 -8.27
N LEU A 117 -27.06 -7.47 -7.75
CA LEU A 117 -27.59 -8.62 -7.04
C LEU A 117 -28.38 -8.20 -5.81
N LEU A 118 -27.82 -7.30 -4.98
CA LEU A 118 -28.48 -6.83 -3.77
C LEU A 118 -29.77 -6.08 -4.08
N ILE A 119 -29.74 -5.18 -5.08
CA ILE A 119 -30.93 -4.41 -5.50
C ILE A 119 -31.99 -5.34 -6.10
N GLY A 120 -31.59 -6.33 -6.89
CA GLY A 120 -32.50 -7.34 -7.42
C GLY A 120 -33.14 -8.18 -6.32
N LEU A 121 -32.39 -8.55 -5.28
CA LEU A 121 -32.91 -9.24 -4.11
C LEU A 121 -33.90 -8.37 -3.33
N ILE A 122 -33.58 -7.09 -3.09
CA ILE A 122 -34.48 -6.14 -2.41
C ILE A 122 -35.78 -5.96 -3.20
N TRP A 123 -35.70 -5.88 -4.54
CA TRP A 123 -36.89 -5.83 -5.39
C TRP A 123 -37.70 -7.12 -5.29
N TYR A 124 -37.06 -8.28 -5.32
CA TYR A 124 -37.76 -9.57 -5.28
C TYR A 124 -38.64 -9.76 -4.03
N PHE A 125 -38.29 -9.17 -2.89
CA PHE A 125 -39.13 -9.22 -1.67
C PHE A 125 -40.58 -8.80 -1.92
N HIS A 126 -40.82 -7.84 -2.83
CA HIS A 126 -42.16 -7.42 -3.23
C HIS A 126 -43.00 -8.61 -3.73
N PHE A 127 -42.39 -9.47 -4.56
CA PHE A 127 -43.04 -10.65 -5.11
C PHE A 127 -43.14 -11.80 -4.10
N ASP A 128 -42.09 -12.03 -3.31
CA ASP A 128 -42.02 -13.18 -2.39
C ASP A 128 -43.08 -13.15 -1.28
N TYR A 129 -43.42 -11.94 -0.83
CA TYR A 129 -44.37 -11.69 0.26
C TYR A 129 -45.71 -11.12 -0.22
N GLY A 130 -45.89 -10.97 -1.54
CA GLY A 130 -47.09 -10.38 -2.14
C GLY A 130 -47.42 -8.97 -1.63
N GLN A 131 -46.43 -8.26 -1.10
CA GLN A 131 -46.60 -6.90 -0.58
C GLN A 131 -46.60 -5.89 -1.71
N PRO A 132 -46.92 -4.61 -1.50
CA PRO A 132 -46.77 -3.54 -2.50
C PRO A 132 -45.32 -3.11 -2.71
N ALA A 133 -44.97 -2.60 -3.89
CA ALA A 133 -43.57 -2.32 -4.27
C ALA A 133 -42.88 -1.29 -3.37
N ALA A 134 -43.65 -0.37 -2.77
CA ALA A 134 -43.15 0.61 -1.81
C ALA A 134 -42.52 -0.02 -0.55
N PHE A 135 -42.90 -1.26 -0.18
CA PHE A 135 -42.34 -1.94 0.98
C PHE A 135 -40.88 -2.34 0.77
N SER A 136 -40.46 -2.65 -0.47
CA SER A 136 -39.06 -2.97 -0.79
C SER A 136 -38.08 -1.85 -0.39
N LEU A 137 -38.52 -0.59 -0.42
CA LEU A 137 -37.69 0.55 -0.02
C LEU A 137 -37.52 0.70 1.50
N LYS A 138 -38.35 0.03 2.30
CA LYS A 138 -38.38 0.13 3.77
C LYS A 138 -37.66 -1.01 4.47
N ILE A 139 -37.15 -1.99 3.71
CA ILE A 139 -36.56 -3.22 4.26
C ILE A 139 -35.17 -2.94 4.85
N PRO A 140 -34.80 -3.55 6.00
CA PRO A 140 -33.47 -3.41 6.60
C PRO A 140 -32.30 -3.83 5.70
N THR A 141 -32.54 -4.64 4.68
CA THR A 141 -31.53 -5.15 3.72
C THR A 141 -30.77 -4.02 3.00
N PHE A 142 -31.33 -2.80 2.94
CA PHE A 142 -30.62 -1.59 2.50
C PHE A 142 -29.25 -1.41 3.18
N ILE A 143 -29.12 -1.76 4.47
CA ILE A 143 -27.90 -1.57 5.25
C ILE A 143 -26.70 -2.35 4.65
N TYR A 144 -26.96 -3.46 3.93
CA TYR A 144 -25.90 -4.24 3.30
C TYR A 144 -25.21 -3.52 2.14
N ILE A 145 -25.81 -2.47 1.57
CA ILE A 145 -25.15 -1.62 0.58
C ILE A 145 -23.88 -0.97 1.20
N PHE A 146 -23.96 -0.54 2.45
CA PHE A 146 -22.80 0.04 3.15
C PHE A 146 -21.69 -0.99 3.36
N VAL A 147 -22.04 -2.26 3.57
CA VAL A 147 -21.05 -3.35 3.67
C VAL A 147 -20.30 -3.49 2.35
N PHE A 148 -21.00 -3.47 1.20
CA PHE A 148 -20.34 -3.54 -0.11
C PHE A 148 -19.46 -2.33 -0.42
N ILE A 149 -19.89 -1.12 -0.06
CA ILE A 149 -19.04 0.09 -0.17
C ILE A 149 -17.81 -0.04 0.75
N GLY A 150 -18.01 -0.47 1.99
CA GLY A 150 -16.95 -0.68 2.98
C GLY A 150 -15.90 -1.69 2.54
N LEU A 151 -16.34 -2.81 1.93
CA LEU A 151 -15.43 -3.81 1.37
C LEU A 151 -14.52 -3.23 0.30
N ARG A 152 -14.97 -2.25 -0.49
CA ARG A 152 -14.12 -1.59 -1.51
C ARG A 152 -13.02 -0.72 -0.90
N ALA A 153 -13.17 -0.26 0.34
CA ALA A 153 -12.12 0.48 1.03
C ALA A 153 -10.86 -0.36 1.26
N LEU A 154 -10.99 -1.69 1.30
CA LEU A 154 -9.86 -2.62 1.45
C LEU A 154 -8.96 -2.71 0.20
N ASN A 155 -9.40 -2.18 -0.95
CA ASN A 155 -8.62 -2.24 -2.20
C ASN A 155 -7.48 -1.21 -2.24
N PHE A 156 -7.32 -0.39 -1.19
CA PHE A 156 -6.35 0.71 -1.11
C PHE A 156 -6.41 1.71 -2.28
N ASP A 157 -7.52 1.74 -3.02
CA ASP A 157 -7.71 2.60 -4.18
C ASP A 157 -9.05 3.36 -4.06
N PRO A 158 -9.01 4.68 -3.81
CA PRO A 158 -10.20 5.47 -3.50
C PRO A 158 -11.19 5.56 -4.66
N ARG A 159 -10.74 5.35 -5.91
CA ARG A 159 -11.63 5.45 -7.08
C ARG A 159 -12.71 4.37 -7.07
N TYR A 160 -12.37 3.16 -6.61
CA TYR A 160 -13.32 2.04 -6.58
C TYR A 160 -14.33 2.17 -5.44
N VAL A 161 -13.95 2.84 -4.36
CA VAL A 161 -14.87 3.20 -3.26
C VAL A 161 -15.92 4.19 -3.75
N LEU A 162 -15.48 5.28 -4.40
CA LEU A 162 -16.39 6.27 -5.00
C LEU A 162 -17.29 5.64 -6.05
N LEU A 163 -16.73 4.83 -6.94
CA LEU A 163 -17.49 4.13 -7.96
C LEU A 163 -18.57 3.25 -7.35
N ALA A 164 -18.26 2.49 -6.29
CA ALA A 164 -19.25 1.67 -5.60
C ALA A 164 -20.37 2.51 -4.97
N GLY A 165 -20.05 3.66 -4.36
CA GLY A 165 -21.04 4.60 -3.85
C GLY A 165 -21.96 5.17 -4.93
N VAL A 166 -21.40 5.58 -6.07
CA VAL A 166 -22.16 6.11 -7.21
C VAL A 166 -23.05 5.04 -7.82
N VAL A 167 -22.50 3.84 -8.05
CA VAL A 167 -23.27 2.70 -8.58
C VAL A 167 -24.41 2.33 -7.63
N ALA A 168 -24.16 2.28 -6.32
CA ALA A 168 -25.19 2.07 -5.30
C ALA A 168 -26.30 3.13 -5.33
N ALA A 169 -25.93 4.42 -5.37
CA ALA A 169 -26.88 5.52 -5.44
C ALA A 169 -27.74 5.45 -6.70
N LEU A 170 -27.13 5.24 -7.88
CA LEU A 170 -27.84 5.11 -9.15
C LEU A 170 -28.77 3.89 -9.17
N SER A 171 -28.32 2.77 -8.61
CA SER A 171 -29.13 1.56 -8.54
C SER A 171 -30.31 1.73 -7.58
N TRP A 172 -30.12 2.47 -6.48
CA TRP A 172 -31.21 2.84 -5.57
C TRP A 172 -32.22 3.78 -6.22
N VAL A 173 -31.76 4.80 -6.98
CA VAL A 173 -32.64 5.66 -7.78
C VAL A 173 -33.47 4.81 -8.75
N GLY A 174 -32.83 3.87 -9.46
CA GLY A 174 -33.53 2.93 -10.34
C GLY A 174 -34.61 2.14 -9.61
N LEU A 175 -34.31 1.61 -8.41
CA LEU A 175 -35.27 0.88 -7.58
C LEU A 175 -36.45 1.76 -7.13
N VAL A 176 -36.19 3.02 -6.76
CA VAL A 176 -37.24 3.98 -6.37
C VAL A 176 -38.16 4.26 -7.56
N VAL A 177 -37.61 4.49 -8.75
CA VAL A 177 -38.39 4.69 -9.98
C VAL A 177 -39.25 3.46 -10.28
N LEU A 178 -38.69 2.25 -10.18
CA LEU A 178 -39.45 1.01 -10.35
C LEU A 178 -40.58 0.87 -9.32
N ALA A 179 -40.30 1.18 -8.05
CA ALA A 179 -41.30 1.09 -6.98
C ALA A 179 -42.44 2.09 -7.12
N VAL A 180 -42.14 3.32 -7.56
CA VAL A 180 -43.16 4.35 -7.84
C VAL A 180 -44.01 3.96 -9.03
N ASN A 181 -43.41 3.44 -10.11
CA ASN A 181 -44.13 3.02 -11.32
C ASN A 181 -45.00 1.77 -11.11
N ALA A 182 -44.57 0.85 -10.25
CA ALA A 182 -45.36 -0.32 -9.88
C ALA A 182 -46.39 -0.04 -8.77
N GLY A 183 -46.38 1.17 -8.20
CA GLY A 183 -47.27 1.57 -7.12
C GLY A 183 -48.65 2.04 -7.61
N PRO A 184 -49.61 2.24 -6.69
CA PRO A 184 -50.94 2.78 -7.01
C PRO A 184 -50.87 4.25 -7.48
N GLU A 185 -51.93 4.74 -8.12
CA GLU A 185 -52.01 6.16 -8.54
C GLU A 185 -51.74 7.11 -7.36
N GLY A 186 -50.85 8.08 -7.58
CA GLY A 186 -50.35 8.98 -6.54
C GLY A 186 -49.40 8.31 -5.54
N ALA A 187 -48.64 7.27 -5.93
CA ALA A 187 -47.75 6.51 -5.03
C ALA A 187 -46.82 7.39 -4.16
N ILE A 188 -46.51 8.60 -4.61
CA ILE A 188 -45.67 9.56 -3.89
C ILE A 188 -46.48 10.29 -2.81
N THR A 189 -45.99 10.27 -1.58
CA THR A 189 -46.53 11.07 -0.46
C THR A 189 -45.50 12.06 0.08
N ARG A 190 -45.98 13.11 0.76
CA ARG A 190 -45.18 14.01 1.61
C ARG A 190 -45.44 13.79 3.10
N SER A 191 -46.41 12.96 3.46
CA SER A 191 -46.76 12.66 4.85
C SER A 191 -45.91 11.50 5.37
N PHE A 192 -45.16 11.74 6.44
CA PHE A 192 -44.37 10.70 7.10
C PHE A 192 -45.26 9.58 7.66
N VAL A 193 -46.44 9.93 8.18
CA VAL A 193 -47.40 8.94 8.71
C VAL A 193 -47.87 8.01 7.61
N GLU A 194 -48.30 8.54 6.46
CA GLU A 194 -48.73 7.72 5.31
C GLU A 194 -47.61 6.85 4.74
N TYR A 195 -46.37 7.35 4.78
CA TYR A 195 -45.21 6.56 4.43
C TYR A 195 -44.97 5.41 5.41
N MET A 196 -45.10 5.63 6.72
CA MET A 196 -44.85 4.58 7.71
C MET A 196 -45.98 3.54 7.77
N THR A 197 -47.24 3.96 7.59
CA THR A 197 -48.41 3.08 7.78
C THR A 197 -49.00 2.53 6.49
N GLY A 198 -48.58 3.04 5.32
CA GLY A 198 -49.20 2.70 4.04
C GLY A 198 -48.24 2.35 2.91
N ASN A 199 -48.81 2.20 1.71
CA ASN A 199 -48.12 1.72 0.51
C ASN A 199 -47.52 2.86 -0.33
N ARG A 200 -47.26 4.01 0.30
CA ARG A 200 -46.76 5.22 -0.35
C ARG A 200 -45.24 5.35 -0.20
N VAL A 201 -44.62 6.05 -1.13
CA VAL A 201 -43.18 6.34 -1.17
C VAL A 201 -42.95 7.80 -0.77
N LEU A 202 -42.06 8.02 0.20
CA LEU A 202 -41.65 9.36 0.61
C LEU A 202 -40.31 9.70 -0.05
N ILE A 203 -40.34 10.56 -1.07
CA ILE A 203 -39.13 10.91 -1.84
C ILE A 203 -38.03 11.50 -0.95
N GLY A 204 -38.40 12.28 0.08
CA GLY A 204 -37.42 12.84 1.03
C GLY A 204 -36.59 11.77 1.75
N ALA A 205 -37.22 10.67 2.18
CA ALA A 205 -36.54 9.55 2.84
C ALA A 205 -35.59 8.81 1.89
N GLU A 206 -35.97 8.68 0.61
CA GLU A 206 -35.11 8.04 -0.39
C GLU A 206 -33.93 8.92 -0.80
N VAL A 207 -34.13 10.24 -0.86
CA VAL A 207 -33.05 11.21 -1.07
C VAL A 207 -32.05 11.17 0.09
N GLU A 208 -32.52 11.08 1.33
CA GLU A 208 -31.65 10.96 2.52
C GLU A 208 -30.77 9.71 2.45
N LYS A 209 -31.31 8.56 2.03
CA LYS A 209 -30.54 7.33 1.78
C LYS A 209 -29.47 7.53 0.71
N ILE A 210 -29.82 8.14 -0.42
CA ILE A 210 -28.88 8.40 -1.52
C ILE A 210 -27.73 9.33 -1.05
N VAL A 211 -28.07 10.42 -0.36
CA VAL A 211 -27.08 11.35 0.20
C VAL A 211 -26.16 10.62 1.18
N THR A 212 -26.72 9.76 2.04
CA THR A 212 -25.95 8.97 3.00
C THR A 212 -24.99 7.99 2.32
N LEU A 213 -25.45 7.29 1.27
CA LEU A 213 -24.59 6.38 0.48
C LEU A 213 -23.40 7.13 -0.14
N LEU A 214 -23.66 8.29 -0.75
CA LEU A 214 -22.62 9.11 -1.37
C LEU A 214 -21.66 9.70 -0.34
N LEU A 215 -22.18 10.16 0.81
CA LEU A 215 -21.36 10.72 1.89
C LEU A 215 -20.44 9.66 2.50
N VAL A 216 -20.98 8.47 2.81
CA VAL A 216 -20.17 7.36 3.34
C VAL A 216 -19.10 6.94 2.34
N ALA A 217 -19.45 6.82 1.05
CA ALA A 217 -18.47 6.51 0.02
C ALA A 217 -17.38 7.59 -0.11
N ALA A 218 -17.73 8.87 -0.02
CA ALA A 218 -16.79 9.98 -0.06
C ALA A 218 -15.86 9.99 1.17
N LEU A 219 -16.39 9.77 2.37
CA LEU A 219 -15.61 9.69 3.62
C LEU A 219 -14.63 8.50 3.59
N LEU A 220 -15.09 7.32 3.18
CA LEU A 220 -14.24 6.15 3.03
C LEU A 220 -13.18 6.36 1.95
N ALA A 221 -13.54 6.96 0.81
CA ALA A 221 -12.58 7.28 -0.24
C ALA A 221 -11.51 8.29 0.25
N LEU A 222 -11.89 9.30 1.02
CA LEU A 222 -10.95 10.25 1.62
C LEU A 222 -10.02 9.55 2.63
N ALA A 223 -10.56 8.68 3.48
CA ALA A 223 -9.77 7.90 4.43
C ALA A 223 -8.73 7.01 3.72
N VAL A 224 -9.16 6.30 2.67
CA VAL A 224 -8.27 5.47 1.83
C VAL A 224 -7.23 6.31 1.10
N ALA A 225 -7.61 7.47 0.55
CA ALA A 225 -6.67 8.39 -0.10
C ALA A 225 -5.59 8.90 0.86
N ARG A 226 -5.98 9.25 2.10
CA ARG A 226 -5.06 9.67 3.16
C ARG A 226 -4.13 8.53 3.57
N ALA A 227 -4.67 7.33 3.81
CA ALA A 227 -3.88 6.16 4.17
C ALA A 227 -2.85 5.81 3.09
N ARG A 228 -3.27 5.81 1.82
CA ARG A 228 -2.38 5.58 0.67
C ARG A 228 -1.28 6.63 0.58
N ARG A 229 -1.61 7.92 0.76
CA ARG A 229 -0.61 9.00 0.74
C ARG A 229 0.43 8.83 1.85
N MET A 230 -0.01 8.47 3.05
CA MET A 230 0.88 8.21 4.19
C MET A 230 1.83 7.03 3.89
N LEU A 231 1.31 5.91 3.38
CA LEU A 231 2.13 4.75 3.01
C LEU A 231 3.20 5.10 1.97
N VAL A 232 2.84 5.86 0.93
CA VAL A 232 3.81 6.28 -0.10
C VAL A 232 4.92 7.14 0.49
N LEU A 233 4.57 8.10 1.35
CA LEU A 233 5.55 8.97 2.01
C LEU A 233 6.47 8.17 2.95
N SER A 234 5.93 7.26 3.75
CA SER A 234 6.72 6.41 4.66
C SER A 234 7.71 5.53 3.89
N VAL A 235 7.28 4.90 2.81
CA VAL A 235 8.16 4.08 1.95
C VAL A 235 9.27 4.93 1.33
N GLN A 236 8.97 6.16 0.89
CA GLN A 236 9.97 7.08 0.35
C GLN A 236 11.02 7.46 1.41
N GLN A 237 10.58 7.79 2.62
CA GLN A 237 11.47 8.15 3.73
C GLN A 237 12.36 6.98 4.16
N GLU A 238 11.78 5.79 4.34
CA GLU A 238 12.56 4.59 4.72
C GLU A 238 13.60 4.25 3.65
N THR A 239 13.22 4.35 2.37
CA THR A 239 14.15 4.07 1.28
C THR A 239 15.27 5.10 1.22
N ALA A 240 14.96 6.39 1.36
CA ALA A 240 15.96 7.45 1.38
C ALA A 240 16.91 7.29 2.58
N ALA A 241 16.38 7.01 3.77
CA ALA A 241 17.17 6.75 4.97
C ALA A 241 18.08 5.53 4.79
N LYS A 242 17.58 4.45 4.19
CA LYS A 242 18.36 3.24 3.88
C LYS A 242 19.45 3.48 2.84
N GLU A 243 19.21 4.35 1.87
CA GLU A 243 20.22 4.74 0.87
C GLU A 243 21.31 5.61 1.49
N ILE A 244 20.95 6.61 2.29
CA ILE A 244 21.91 7.45 3.03
C ILE A 244 22.71 6.61 4.03
N GLY A 245 22.06 5.70 4.74
CA GLY A 245 22.70 4.78 5.70
C GLY A 245 23.73 3.84 5.07
N ARG A 246 23.74 3.64 3.74
CA ARG A 246 24.82 2.90 3.06
C ARG A 246 26.11 3.71 2.94
N PHE A 247 26.03 5.03 3.01
CA PHE A 247 27.18 5.94 2.94
C PHE A 247 27.68 6.35 4.32
N LEU A 248 26.88 6.16 5.37
CA LEU A 248 27.30 6.37 6.75
C LEU A 248 27.91 5.08 7.31
N SER A 249 28.94 5.21 8.13
CA SER A 249 29.49 4.06 8.84
C SER A 249 28.43 3.48 9.80
N ARG A 250 28.50 2.17 10.08
CA ARG A 250 27.53 1.50 10.98
C ARG A 250 27.49 2.17 12.36
N GLY A 251 28.66 2.54 12.90
CA GLY A 251 28.74 3.23 14.19
C GLY A 251 28.08 4.61 14.18
N LEU A 252 28.19 5.38 13.10
CA LEU A 252 27.55 6.70 13.02
C LEU A 252 26.02 6.57 12.90
N SER A 253 25.54 5.56 12.17
CA SER A 253 24.10 5.29 12.05
C SER A 253 23.45 4.98 13.40
N ASP A 254 24.11 4.20 14.25
CA ASP A 254 23.63 3.87 15.60
C ASP A 254 23.62 5.10 16.53
N VAL A 255 24.63 5.97 16.41
CA VAL A 255 24.69 7.22 17.17
C VAL A 255 23.54 8.16 16.78
N ILE A 256 23.25 8.28 15.48
CA ILE A 256 22.13 9.09 14.97
C ILE A 256 20.79 8.49 15.41
N ALA A 257 20.63 7.16 15.33
CA ALA A 257 19.39 6.48 15.68
C ALA A 257 19.05 6.55 17.19
N LYS A 258 20.06 6.70 18.06
CA LYS A 258 19.90 6.79 19.51
C LYS A 258 19.86 8.22 20.05
N SER A 259 19.98 9.23 19.19
CA SER A 259 19.92 10.63 19.61
C SER A 259 18.46 11.09 19.71
N ASP A 260 18.10 11.69 20.84
CA ASP A 260 16.80 12.35 21.02
C ASP A 260 16.71 13.70 20.26
N GLU A 261 17.85 14.22 19.78
CA GLU A 261 17.92 15.49 19.05
C GLU A 261 18.22 15.27 17.55
N GLU A 262 17.65 16.14 16.71
CA GLU A 262 18.02 16.18 15.30
C GLU A 262 19.51 16.54 15.14
N VAL A 263 20.23 15.78 14.32
CA VAL A 263 21.64 16.04 14.00
C VAL A 263 21.74 17.39 13.28
N LYS A 264 22.38 18.36 13.93
CA LYS A 264 22.62 19.70 13.36
C LYS A 264 24.05 19.83 12.86
N ALA A 265 24.20 20.35 11.65
CA ALA A 265 25.51 20.71 11.11
C ALA A 265 26.19 21.75 12.02
N GLY A 266 27.49 21.58 12.28
CA GLY A 266 28.28 22.47 13.14
C GLY A 266 28.39 22.05 14.60
N GLN A 267 27.79 20.93 15.00
CA GLN A 267 28.06 20.30 16.30
C GLN A 267 29.40 19.56 16.26
N ALA A 268 30.23 19.77 17.28
CA ALA A 268 31.53 19.12 17.43
C ALA A 268 31.65 18.54 18.84
N THR A 269 32.32 17.40 18.95
CA THR A 269 32.69 16.80 20.24
C THR A 269 34.15 16.42 20.21
N GLU A 270 34.87 16.69 21.29
CA GLU A 270 36.26 16.29 21.44
C GLU A 270 36.32 14.87 22.02
N ARG A 271 37.16 14.01 21.43
CA ARG A 271 37.35 12.62 21.87
C ARG A 271 38.80 12.20 21.75
N HIS A 272 39.26 11.41 22.71
CA HIS A 272 40.51 10.67 22.59
C HIS A 272 40.29 9.45 21.68
N ALA A 273 40.97 9.42 20.54
CA ALA A 273 40.83 8.38 19.54
C ALA A 273 42.18 8.00 18.94
N ALA A 274 42.27 6.77 18.42
CA ALA A 274 43.39 6.32 17.61
C ALA A 274 42.97 6.29 16.13
N ILE A 275 43.86 6.73 15.25
CA ILE A 275 43.65 6.71 13.80
C ILE A 275 44.66 5.74 13.19
N MET A 276 44.16 4.80 12.41
CA MET A 276 44.96 3.86 11.64
C MET A 276 44.84 4.21 10.16
N MET A 277 45.98 4.28 9.49
CA MET A 277 46.05 4.39 8.04
C MET A 277 46.71 3.14 7.48
N LEU A 278 46.02 2.48 6.55
CA LEU A 278 46.52 1.32 5.83
C LEU A 278 46.67 1.70 4.36
N ASP A 279 47.71 1.20 3.73
CA ASP A 279 47.98 1.44 2.31
C ASP A 279 48.65 0.21 1.67
N ILE A 280 48.40 -0.02 0.39
CA ILE A 280 48.88 -1.20 -0.32
C ILE A 280 50.21 -0.87 -0.99
N ARG A 281 51.24 -1.69 -0.73
CA ARG A 281 52.54 -1.50 -1.38
C ARG A 281 52.45 -1.78 -2.88
N GLY A 282 53.08 -0.92 -3.69
CA GLY A 282 53.19 -1.14 -5.14
C GLY A 282 51.88 -0.98 -5.92
N PHE A 283 50.78 -0.56 -5.29
CA PHE A 283 49.46 -0.47 -5.91
C PHE A 283 49.43 0.35 -7.19
N THR A 284 50.08 1.52 -7.22
CA THR A 284 50.09 2.37 -8.42
C THR A 284 50.62 1.65 -9.65
N ARG A 285 51.66 0.81 -9.46
CA ARG A 285 52.24 0.00 -10.54
C ARG A 285 51.29 -1.12 -10.96
N PHE A 286 50.67 -1.79 -9.99
CA PHE A 286 49.68 -2.82 -10.26
C PHE A 286 48.47 -2.26 -11.01
N ALA A 287 47.89 -1.15 -10.55
CA ALA A 287 46.72 -0.52 -11.13
C ALA A 287 46.93 -0.08 -12.58
N ALA A 288 48.15 0.31 -12.95
CA ALA A 288 48.50 0.67 -14.33
C ALA A 288 48.40 -0.51 -15.33
N GLY A 289 48.50 -1.75 -14.86
CA GLY A 289 48.50 -2.95 -15.69
C GLY A 289 47.19 -3.75 -15.67
N VAL A 290 46.15 -3.28 -14.98
CA VAL A 290 44.92 -4.05 -14.69
C VAL A 290 43.69 -3.29 -15.15
N THR A 291 42.64 -4.00 -15.57
CA THR A 291 41.39 -3.35 -16.00
C THR A 291 40.68 -2.70 -14.80
N PRO A 292 39.89 -1.62 -14.99
CA PRO A 292 39.13 -1.01 -13.91
C PRO A 292 38.19 -1.98 -13.18
N ARG A 293 37.62 -2.95 -13.91
CA ARG A 293 36.74 -3.98 -13.33
C ARG A 293 37.52 -4.88 -12.36
N ASP A 294 38.68 -5.37 -12.78
CA ASP A 294 39.49 -6.28 -11.99
C ASP A 294 40.15 -5.56 -10.81
N LEU A 295 40.53 -4.28 -11.00
CA LEU A 295 41.03 -3.41 -9.94
C LEU A 295 39.99 -3.21 -8.83
N VAL A 296 38.74 -2.89 -9.21
CA VAL A 296 37.63 -2.75 -8.25
C VAL A 296 37.32 -4.09 -7.58
N ALA A 297 37.36 -5.20 -8.31
CA ALA A 297 37.14 -6.52 -7.73
C ALA A 297 38.22 -6.89 -6.69
N MET A 298 39.49 -6.56 -6.97
CA MET A 298 40.61 -6.75 -6.04
C MET A 298 40.43 -5.92 -4.77
N LEU A 299 40.18 -4.62 -4.91
CA LEU A 299 39.96 -3.72 -3.77
C LEU A 299 38.74 -4.15 -2.94
N THR A 300 37.63 -4.50 -3.60
CA THR A 300 36.42 -4.97 -2.90
C THR A 300 36.69 -6.30 -2.17
N GLY A 301 37.51 -7.19 -2.75
CA GLY A 301 37.95 -8.42 -2.12
C GLY A 301 38.81 -8.18 -0.87
N LEU A 302 39.77 -7.23 -0.94
CA LEU A 302 40.57 -6.82 0.21
C LEU A 302 39.67 -6.25 1.31
N HIS A 303 38.80 -5.30 0.96
CA HIS A 303 37.89 -4.65 1.90
C HIS A 303 36.99 -5.67 2.59
N ALA A 304 36.46 -6.66 1.85
CA ALA A 304 35.61 -7.70 2.41
C ALA A 304 36.30 -8.55 3.50
N ARG A 305 37.63 -8.60 3.52
CA ARG A 305 38.43 -9.29 4.54
C ARG A 305 38.87 -8.38 5.68
N LEU A 306 39.34 -7.17 5.36
CA LEU A 306 39.87 -6.26 6.37
C LEU A 306 38.77 -5.58 7.20
N LEU A 307 37.64 -5.21 6.61
CA LEU A 307 36.55 -4.52 7.32
C LEU A 307 36.00 -5.34 8.51
N PRO A 308 35.72 -6.65 8.37
CA PRO A 308 35.32 -7.47 9.52
C PRO A 308 36.32 -7.43 10.67
N VAL A 309 37.62 -7.43 10.38
CA VAL A 309 38.68 -7.38 11.41
C VAL A 309 38.70 -6.03 12.12
N ILE A 310 38.60 -4.93 11.37
CA ILE A 310 38.50 -3.57 11.93
C ILE A 310 37.29 -3.47 12.86
N HIS A 311 36.11 -3.91 12.39
CA HIS A 311 34.87 -3.86 13.16
C HIS A 311 34.89 -4.77 14.40
N ALA A 312 35.48 -5.97 14.31
CA ALA A 312 35.60 -6.91 15.43
C ALA A 312 36.44 -6.34 16.58
N ASN A 313 37.34 -5.40 16.28
CA ASN A 313 38.18 -4.71 17.23
C ASN A 313 37.68 -3.28 17.52
N ASN A 314 36.36 -3.04 17.42
CA ASN A 314 35.71 -1.76 17.73
C ASN A 314 36.14 -0.56 16.87
N GLY A 315 36.84 -0.81 15.76
CA GLY A 315 37.20 0.20 14.79
C GLY A 315 36.05 0.55 13.84
N VAL A 316 36.07 1.76 13.31
CA VAL A 316 35.13 2.24 12.30
C VAL A 316 35.91 2.84 11.13
N VAL A 317 35.64 2.36 9.91
CA VAL A 317 36.21 2.96 8.69
C VAL A 317 35.60 4.34 8.48
N ASP A 318 36.46 5.36 8.46
CA ASP A 318 36.07 6.75 8.22
C ASP A 318 35.96 7.04 6.72
N LYS A 319 37.00 6.68 5.96
CA LYS A 319 37.03 6.84 4.51
C LYS A 319 38.02 5.90 3.82
N TYR A 320 37.78 5.71 2.53
CA TYR A 320 38.73 5.10 1.60
C TYR A 320 39.53 6.19 0.89
N LEU A 321 40.83 5.98 0.74
CA LEU A 321 41.79 6.91 0.13
C LEU A 321 42.48 6.24 -1.05
N GLY A 322 41.70 5.92 -2.09
CA GLY A 322 42.20 5.11 -3.20
C GLY A 322 42.34 3.64 -2.78
N ASP A 323 43.58 3.18 -2.70
CA ASP A 323 44.01 1.89 -2.16
C ASP A 323 44.16 1.87 -0.63
N GLY A 324 44.15 3.04 -0.01
CA GLY A 324 44.24 3.16 1.44
C GLY A 324 42.90 3.08 2.17
N ILE A 325 42.96 2.64 3.44
CA ILE A 325 41.84 2.64 4.38
C ILE A 325 42.20 3.51 5.59
N MET A 326 41.37 4.49 5.90
CA MET A 326 41.43 5.23 7.16
C MET A 326 40.40 4.64 8.14
N ALA A 327 40.88 4.11 9.26
CA ALA A 327 40.03 3.61 10.34
C ALA A 327 40.26 4.39 11.62
N THR A 328 39.20 4.58 12.40
CA THR A 328 39.24 5.28 13.69
C THR A 328 38.76 4.36 14.80
N PHE A 329 39.39 4.45 15.96
CA PHE A 329 39.07 3.69 17.16
C PHE A 329 38.83 4.69 18.30
N GLY A 330 37.73 4.57 19.04
CA GLY A 330 37.34 5.55 20.06
C GLY A 330 36.61 6.81 19.53
N ALA A 331 36.69 7.11 18.23
CA ALA A 331 36.10 8.32 17.66
C ALA A 331 34.57 8.23 17.52
N VAL A 332 34.06 7.14 16.93
CA VAL A 332 32.62 6.93 16.73
C VAL A 332 32.05 6.14 17.91
N ASN A 333 32.63 4.97 18.18
CA ASN A 333 32.35 4.15 19.35
C ASN A 333 33.29 4.58 20.48
N PRO A 334 32.79 5.17 21.58
CA PRO A 334 33.63 5.53 22.71
C PRO A 334 34.36 4.31 23.26
N SER A 335 35.66 4.44 23.53
CA SER A 335 36.47 3.41 24.17
C SER A 335 37.48 4.04 25.12
N GLU A 336 37.78 3.35 26.21
CA GLU A 336 38.85 3.74 27.15
C GLU A 336 40.24 3.31 26.64
N ARG A 337 40.31 2.43 25.63
CA ARG A 337 41.58 1.84 25.14
C ARG A 337 41.71 1.85 23.62
N PRO A 338 41.43 2.97 22.93
CA PRO A 338 41.40 3.03 21.47
C PRO A 338 42.74 2.63 20.81
N CYS A 339 43.87 2.96 21.44
CA CYS A 339 45.19 2.58 20.93
C CYS A 339 45.44 1.07 21.01
N ALA A 340 44.99 0.40 22.07
CA ALA A 340 45.16 -1.05 22.23
C ALA A 340 44.27 -1.82 21.25
N GLU A 341 43.04 -1.35 21.07
CA GLU A 341 42.11 -1.86 20.06
C GLU A 341 42.69 -1.72 18.64
N ALA A 342 43.23 -0.55 18.30
CA ALA A 342 43.89 -0.31 17.03
C ALA A 342 45.09 -1.24 16.80
N LEU A 343 45.95 -1.43 17.80
CA LEU A 343 47.10 -2.35 17.68
C LEU A 343 46.66 -3.81 17.50
N THR A 344 45.64 -4.24 18.24
CA THR A 344 45.08 -5.60 18.12
C THR A 344 44.47 -5.82 16.72
N ALA A 345 43.75 -4.81 16.22
CA ALA A 345 43.23 -4.82 14.86
C ALA A 345 44.36 -4.91 13.81
N LEU A 346 45.44 -4.14 13.99
CA LEU A 346 46.59 -4.15 13.08
C LEU A 346 47.23 -5.53 12.99
N GLU A 347 47.47 -6.19 14.13
CA GLU A 347 48.04 -7.55 14.15
C GLU A 347 47.16 -8.58 13.45
N ALA A 348 45.84 -8.46 13.57
CA ALA A 348 44.90 -9.34 12.88
C ALA A 348 44.81 -9.03 11.38
N ILE A 349 44.86 -7.75 11.00
CA ILE A 349 44.89 -7.29 9.60
C ILE A 349 46.14 -7.80 8.90
N MET A 350 47.31 -7.70 9.53
CA MET A 350 48.56 -8.20 8.96
C MET A 350 48.48 -9.70 8.66
N ARG A 351 47.91 -10.50 9.58
CA ARG A 351 47.70 -11.94 9.38
C ARG A 351 46.74 -12.24 8.22
N GLU A 352 45.63 -11.50 8.13
CA GLU A 352 44.66 -11.69 7.04
C GLU A 352 45.24 -11.27 5.68
N ALA A 353 46.04 -10.19 5.64
CA ALA A 353 46.70 -9.72 4.45
C ALA A 353 47.78 -10.69 3.94
N GLU A 354 48.53 -11.32 4.83
CA GLU A 354 49.47 -12.40 4.50
C GLU A 354 48.75 -13.59 3.88
N GLY A 355 47.69 -14.09 4.53
CA GLY A 355 46.89 -15.20 4.02
C GLY A 355 46.24 -14.90 2.67
N TRP A 356 45.76 -13.68 2.47
CA TRP A 356 45.20 -13.27 1.18
C TRP A 356 46.26 -13.16 0.08
N SER A 357 47.46 -12.68 0.43
CA SER A 357 48.59 -12.62 -0.51
C SER A 357 48.99 -14.02 -0.99
N GLU A 358 48.97 -15.03 -0.12
CA GLU A 358 49.21 -16.43 -0.50
C GLU A 358 48.12 -16.99 -1.41
N GLU A 359 46.85 -16.70 -1.11
CA GLU A 359 45.72 -17.11 -1.95
C GLU A 359 45.82 -16.50 -3.36
N LEU A 360 46.16 -15.21 -3.46
CA LEU A 360 46.35 -14.54 -4.75
C LEU A 360 47.50 -15.16 -5.57
N LYS A 361 48.62 -15.50 -4.90
CA LYS A 361 49.74 -16.23 -5.54
C LYS A 361 49.29 -17.58 -6.09
N SER A 362 48.51 -18.35 -5.32
CA SER A 362 48.00 -19.66 -5.77
C SER A 362 47.06 -19.57 -6.98
N ARG A 363 46.40 -18.42 -7.17
CA ARG A 363 45.51 -18.14 -8.31
C ARG A 363 46.24 -17.62 -9.54
N GLY A 364 47.56 -17.50 -9.51
CA GLY A 364 48.36 -17.00 -10.62
C GLY A 364 48.22 -15.50 -10.88
N VAL A 365 47.62 -14.74 -9.95
CA VAL A 365 47.65 -13.28 -9.99
C VAL A 365 49.07 -12.87 -9.59
N ALA A 366 49.86 -12.43 -10.57
CA ALA A 366 51.29 -12.16 -10.39
C ALA A 366 51.53 -11.29 -9.15
N ALA A 367 52.41 -11.78 -8.27
CA ALA A 367 52.84 -11.11 -7.06
C ALA A 367 53.59 -9.82 -7.41
N SER A 368 52.87 -8.70 -7.47
CA SER A 368 53.46 -7.36 -7.48
C SER A 368 52.68 -6.39 -6.60
N LEU A 369 52.13 -6.90 -5.49
CA LEU A 369 51.55 -6.15 -4.38
C LEU A 369 52.21 -6.62 -3.08
#